data_AF-A0A815NC36-F1
#
_entry.id   AF-A0A815NC36-F1
#
_cell.length_a   1.000
_cell.length_b   1.000
_cell.length_c   1.000
_cell.angle_alpha   90.00
_cell.angle_beta   90.00
_cell.angle_gamma   90.00
#
_symmetry.space_group_name_H-M   'P 1'
#
loop_
_entity.id
_entity.type
_entity.pdbx_description
1 polymer ?
#
loop_
_entity_poly.entity_id
_entity_poly.type
_entity_poly.pdbx_seq_one_letter_code
_entity_poly.pdbx_strand_id
1 'polypeptide(L)'
;MNVNNYALFAFDATWTLIQSLQQLCASKINISSSYAVSRTEFLGVSRPIQFSFNVTDRITGLYYSAKNAQPSSNGLSFVPVLEYFHPSDWRIPTKENIIIWSGNSLTQPIGGAILKGVNLRIGIIESVPFTIVEKVIDASGQTTIQYSGYIHDLIKLLQSNMGFIPTIELAPSNQTYNG
;
A
#
# COMPACT_ATOMS: atom_id res chain seq x y z
N MET A 1 6.83 10.38 -30.96
CA MET A 1 5.39 10.38 -31.29
C MET A 1 4.75 9.29 -30.43
N ASN A 2 3.93 9.65 -29.43
CA ASN A 2 3.28 8.64 -28.58
C ASN A 2 2.08 8.08 -29.34
N VAL A 3 2.16 6.81 -29.75
CA VAL A 3 1.03 6.11 -30.35
C VAL A 3 0.01 5.83 -29.24
N ASN A 4 -1.26 6.14 -29.50
CA ASN A 4 -2.33 5.89 -28.55
C ASN A 4 -2.49 4.37 -28.33
N ASN A 5 -2.48 3.91 -27.08
CA ASN A 5 -2.69 2.50 -26.73
C ASN A 5 -3.98 1.93 -27.32
N TYR A 6 -5.04 2.74 -27.46
CA TYR A 6 -6.28 2.32 -28.12
C TYR A 6 -6.05 1.90 -29.58
N ALA A 7 -5.17 2.60 -30.30
CA ALA A 7 -4.85 2.25 -31.68
C ALA A 7 -4.09 0.91 -31.75
N LEU A 8 -3.16 0.69 -30.81
CA LEU A 8 -2.43 -0.58 -30.70
C LEU A 8 -3.37 -1.75 -30.42
N PHE A 9 -4.30 -1.57 -29.48
CA PHE A 9 -5.28 -2.60 -29.14
C PHE A 9 -6.30 -2.84 -30.23
N ALA A 10 -6.74 -1.79 -30.94
CA ALA A 10 -7.63 -1.94 -32.09
C ALA A 10 -6.97 -2.77 -33.20
N PHE A 11 -5.70 -2.51 -33.49
CA PHE A 11 -4.95 -3.29 -34.49
C PHE A 11 -4.88 -4.77 -34.11
N ASP A 12 -4.46 -5.07 -32.87
CA ASP A 12 -4.36 -6.46 -32.40
C ASP A 12 -5.72 -7.15 -32.35
N ALA A 13 -6.79 -6.43 -31.99
CA ALA A 13 -8.15 -6.96 -32.00
C ALA A 13 -8.64 -7.26 -33.43
N THR A 14 -8.39 -6.36 -34.38
CA THR A 14 -8.71 -6.60 -35.79
C THR A 14 -7.95 -7.81 -36.34
N TRP A 15 -6.66 -7.93 -36.02
CA TRP A 15 -5.87 -9.08 -36.45
C TRP A 15 -6.35 -10.38 -35.82
N THR A 16 -6.71 -10.36 -34.53
CA THR A 16 -7.32 -11.51 -33.84
C THR A 16 -8.59 -11.97 -34.53
N LEU A 17 -9.45 -11.03 -34.94
CA LEU A 17 -10.69 -11.32 -35.66
C LEU A 17 -10.43 -11.92 -37.04
N ILE A 18 -9.47 -11.39 -37.80
CA ILE A 18 -9.10 -11.94 -39.11
C ILE A 18 -8.61 -13.38 -38.97
N GLN A 19 -7.72 -13.64 -38.01
CA GLN A 19 -7.18 -14.99 -37.75
C GLN A 19 -8.28 -15.97 -37.34
N SER A 20 -9.20 -15.56 -36.46
CA SER A 20 -10.30 -16.44 -36.03
C SER A 20 -11.29 -16.72 -37.16
N LEU A 21 -11.61 -15.73 -38.01
CA LEU A 21 -12.44 -15.93 -39.20
C LEU A 21 -11.78 -16.86 -40.22
N GLN A 22 -10.48 -16.72 -40.46
CA GLN A 22 -9.74 -17.64 -41.33
C GLN A 22 -9.82 -19.08 -40.82
N GLN A 23 -9.67 -19.30 -39.51
CA GLN A 23 -9.83 -20.62 -38.90
C GLN A 23 -11.25 -21.17 -39.02
N LEU A 24 -12.27 -20.32 -38.83
CA LEU A 24 -13.68 -20.70 -39.01
C LEU A 24 -13.96 -21.14 -40.46
N CYS A 25 -13.47 -20.39 -41.44
CA CYS A 25 -13.64 -20.71 -42.86
C CYS A 25 -12.84 -21.94 -43.30
N ALA A 26 -11.71 -22.24 -42.66
CA ALA A 26 -10.87 -23.39 -42.97
C ALA A 26 -11.31 -24.68 -42.28
N SER A 27 -12.13 -24.60 -41.22
CA SER A 27 -12.56 -25.76 -40.44
C SER A 27 -13.63 -26.56 -41.18
N LYS A 28 -13.42 -27.88 -41.26
CA LYS A 28 -14.43 -28.84 -41.77
C LYS A 28 -15.51 -29.19 -40.75
N ILE A 29 -15.32 -28.77 -39.50
CA ILE A 29 -16.23 -28.97 -38.38
C ILE A 29 -16.77 -27.59 -37.97
N ASN A 30 -18.07 -27.50 -37.68
CA ASN A 30 -18.68 -26.26 -37.21
C ASN A 30 -18.20 -25.96 -35.78
N ILE A 31 -17.12 -25.19 -35.66
CA ILE A 31 -16.56 -24.73 -34.38
C ILE A 31 -17.19 -23.38 -34.01
N SER A 32 -17.35 -23.09 -32.71
CA SER A 32 -17.85 -21.79 -32.29
C SER A 32 -16.84 -20.68 -32.56
N SER A 33 -17.31 -19.44 -32.73
CA SER A 33 -16.44 -18.27 -32.87
C SER A 33 -15.54 -18.06 -31.65
N SER A 34 -16.06 -18.31 -30.44
CA SER A 34 -15.27 -18.31 -29.20
C SER A 34 -14.12 -19.33 -29.23
N TYR A 35 -14.36 -20.51 -29.84
CA TYR A 35 -13.33 -21.53 -30.02
C TYR A 35 -12.22 -21.07 -30.94
N ALA A 36 -12.57 -20.49 -32.08
CA ALA A 36 -11.59 -19.95 -33.01
C ALA A 36 -10.73 -18.83 -32.37
N VAL A 37 -11.34 -17.92 -31.60
CA VAL A 37 -10.60 -16.85 -30.89
C VAL A 37 -9.65 -17.42 -29.84
N SER A 38 -10.09 -18.42 -29.06
CA SER A 38 -9.25 -19.04 -28.02
C SER A 38 -7.98 -19.74 -28.55
N ARG A 39 -7.97 -20.10 -29.84
CA ARG A 39 -6.82 -20.75 -30.50
C ARG A 39 -5.93 -19.76 -31.24
N THR A 40 -6.28 -18.48 -31.23
CA THR A 40 -5.45 -17.46 -31.85
C THR A 40 -4.28 -17.11 -30.93
N GLU A 41 -3.07 -17.31 -31.46
CA GLU A 41 -1.82 -16.93 -30.82
C GLU A 41 -0.91 -16.25 -31.83
N PHE A 42 -0.41 -15.05 -31.49
CA PHE A 42 0.55 -14.33 -32.32
C PHE A 42 1.26 -13.23 -31.55
N LEU A 43 2.37 -12.72 -32.09
CA LEU A 43 3.03 -11.52 -31.58
C LEU A 43 2.33 -10.27 -32.11
N GLY A 44 1.50 -9.64 -31.28
CA GLY A 44 0.83 -8.38 -31.60
C GLY A 44 1.70 -7.15 -31.37
N VAL A 45 1.21 -5.99 -31.79
CA VAL A 45 1.88 -4.70 -31.58
C VAL A 45 1.89 -4.34 -30.09
N SER A 46 0.89 -4.78 -29.33
CA SER A 46 0.83 -4.65 -27.87
C SER A 46 1.46 -5.82 -27.11
N ARG A 47 2.35 -6.61 -27.75
CA ARG A 47 3.03 -7.83 -27.26
C ARG A 47 2.24 -9.14 -27.54
N PRO A 48 2.70 -10.33 -27.06
CA PRO A 48 2.00 -11.59 -27.34
C PRO A 48 0.50 -11.53 -27.05
N ILE A 49 -0.26 -12.03 -28.00
CA ILE A 49 -1.71 -12.16 -27.96
C ILE A 49 -2.01 -13.64 -27.87
N GLN A 50 -2.65 -14.03 -26.78
CA GLN A 50 -3.10 -15.39 -26.56
C GLN A 50 -4.32 -15.34 -25.65
N PHE A 51 -5.33 -16.14 -25.95
CA PHE A 51 -6.56 -16.22 -25.18
C PHE A 51 -6.77 -17.65 -24.68
N SER A 52 -7.68 -17.82 -23.74
CA SER A 52 -8.21 -19.14 -23.42
C SER A 52 -9.73 -19.07 -23.28
N PHE A 53 -10.36 -20.23 -23.24
CA PHE A 53 -11.79 -20.32 -22.98
C PHE A 53 -12.22 -19.90 -21.57
N ASN A 54 -11.29 -19.97 -20.62
CA ASN A 54 -11.62 -19.88 -19.20
C ASN A 54 -11.50 -18.45 -18.67
N VAL A 55 -10.89 -17.55 -19.44
CA VAL A 55 -10.70 -16.15 -19.06
C VAL A 55 -11.10 -15.24 -20.20
N THR A 56 -11.65 -14.07 -19.85
CA THR A 56 -11.99 -13.01 -20.82
C THR A 56 -10.77 -12.21 -21.25
N ASP A 57 -9.69 -12.27 -20.47
CA ASP A 57 -8.46 -11.52 -20.69
C ASP A 57 -7.42 -12.36 -21.45
N ARG A 58 -6.34 -11.71 -21.91
CA ARG A 58 -5.22 -12.43 -22.53
C ARG A 58 -4.51 -13.31 -21.49
N ILE A 59 -4.15 -14.54 -21.85
CA ILE A 59 -3.42 -15.42 -20.92
C ILE A 59 -1.92 -15.15 -20.87
N THR A 60 -1.44 -14.21 -21.69
CA THR A 60 -0.06 -13.72 -21.64
C THR A 60 -0.07 -12.23 -21.93
N GLY A 61 0.66 -11.45 -21.14
CA GLY A 61 0.79 -10.02 -21.40
C GLY A 61 1.20 -9.18 -20.21
N LEU A 62 1.58 -7.94 -20.51
CA LEU A 62 1.79 -6.91 -19.49
C LEU A 62 0.45 -6.21 -19.21
N TYR A 63 -0.03 -6.30 -17.98
CA TYR A 63 -1.31 -5.71 -17.57
C TYR A 63 -1.14 -4.40 -16.82
N TYR A 64 -0.20 -4.39 -15.87
CA TYR A 64 -0.04 -3.27 -14.96
C TYR A 64 1.41 -2.82 -14.95
N SER A 65 1.59 -1.50 -14.81
CA SER A 65 2.89 -0.90 -14.57
C SER A 65 2.76 -0.01 -13.34
N ALA A 66 3.43 -0.40 -12.26
CA ALA A 66 3.53 0.42 -11.07
C ALA A 66 4.58 1.51 -11.33
N LYS A 67 4.17 2.76 -11.14
CA LYS A 67 5.05 3.92 -11.36
C LYS A 67 5.32 4.62 -10.03
N ASN A 68 6.58 4.91 -9.79
CA ASN A 68 7.01 5.75 -8.68
C ASN A 68 6.97 7.22 -9.11
N ALA A 69 6.32 8.05 -8.31
CA ALA A 69 6.24 9.49 -8.54
C ALA A 69 7.50 10.15 -7.99
N GLN A 70 8.32 10.71 -8.87
CA GLN A 70 9.66 11.21 -8.56
C GLN A 70 9.80 12.67 -8.96
N PRO A 71 10.45 13.51 -8.13
CA PRO A 71 10.81 14.86 -8.53
C PRO A 71 11.79 14.83 -9.71
N SER A 72 11.59 15.74 -10.65
CA SER A 72 12.39 15.92 -11.85
C SER A 72 12.60 17.42 -12.10
N SER A 73 13.53 17.78 -12.99
CA SER A 73 13.79 19.19 -13.34
C SER A 73 12.55 19.94 -13.82
N ASN A 74 11.56 19.22 -14.34
CA ASN A 74 10.33 19.76 -14.90
C ASN A 74 9.10 19.50 -14.01
N GLY A 75 9.30 19.23 -12.71
CA GLY A 75 8.24 18.95 -11.76
C GLY A 75 8.15 17.47 -11.41
N LEU A 76 6.96 16.86 -11.51
CA LEU A 76 6.75 15.47 -11.15
C LEU A 76 6.88 14.55 -12.38
N SER A 77 7.66 13.49 -12.23
CA SER A 77 7.82 12.43 -13.22
C SER A 77 7.28 11.10 -12.69
N PHE A 78 6.70 10.28 -13.56
CA PHE A 78 6.18 8.96 -13.20
C PHE A 78 7.02 7.89 -13.85
N VAL A 79 7.88 7.25 -13.06
CA VAL A 79 8.88 6.30 -13.52
C VAL A 79 8.42 4.87 -13.23
N PRO A 80 8.33 3.97 -14.22
CA PRO A 80 7.91 2.59 -13.99
C PRO A 80 8.96 1.83 -13.18
N VAL A 81 8.55 1.22 -12.06
CA VAL A 81 9.45 0.48 -11.15
C VAL A 81 9.09 -1.00 -11.07
N LEU A 82 7.84 -1.37 -11.36
CA LEU A 82 7.39 -2.75 -11.46
C LEU A 82 6.42 -2.91 -12.62
N GLU A 83 6.44 -4.09 -13.21
CA GLU A 83 5.59 -4.49 -14.31
C GLU A 83 4.94 -5.83 -13.98
N TYR A 84 3.61 -5.91 -14.02
CA TYR A 84 2.89 -7.18 -13.83
C TYR A 84 2.74 -7.88 -15.17
N PHE A 85 3.38 -9.03 -15.30
CA PHE A 85 3.34 -9.84 -16.49
C PHE A 85 2.68 -11.18 -16.18
N HIS A 86 1.51 -11.47 -16.77
CA HIS A 86 0.90 -12.78 -16.61
C HIS A 86 1.60 -13.80 -17.54
N PRO A 87 1.97 -15.00 -17.06
CA PRO A 87 1.68 -15.59 -15.73
C PRO A 87 2.70 -15.26 -14.63
N SER A 88 3.84 -14.70 -14.97
CA SER A 88 5.00 -14.47 -14.10
C SER A 88 4.96 -13.15 -13.31
N ASP A 89 3.94 -13.01 -12.45
CA ASP A 89 3.71 -11.98 -11.40
C ASP A 89 4.35 -10.58 -11.65
N TRP A 90 4.64 -9.82 -10.59
CA TRP A 90 5.39 -8.57 -10.66
C TRP A 90 6.87 -8.84 -10.92
N ARG A 91 7.41 -8.17 -11.95
CA ARG A 91 8.84 -8.19 -12.28
C ARG A 91 9.41 -6.79 -12.39
N ILE A 92 10.73 -6.70 -12.30
CA ILE A 92 11.47 -5.46 -12.54
C ILE A 92 11.45 -5.19 -14.07
N PRO A 93 11.13 -3.96 -14.51
CA PRO A 93 11.20 -3.60 -15.93
C PRO A 93 12.62 -3.75 -16.48
N THR A 94 12.78 -3.90 -17.80
CA THR A 94 14.10 -4.03 -18.46
C THR A 94 15.05 -2.88 -18.20
N LYS A 95 14.52 -1.69 -17.88
CA LYS A 95 15.28 -0.56 -17.37
C LYS A 95 15.07 -0.49 -15.87
N GLU A 96 16.07 -0.91 -15.10
CA GLU A 96 16.03 -0.85 -13.64
C GLU A 96 15.91 0.61 -13.21
N ASN A 97 14.76 0.94 -12.60
CA ASN A 97 14.52 2.24 -12.02
C ASN A 97 14.45 2.08 -10.50
N ILE A 98 15.02 3.05 -9.80
CA ILE A 98 15.10 3.02 -8.34
C ILE A 98 13.77 3.53 -7.78
N ILE A 99 13.29 2.89 -6.70
CA ILE A 99 12.14 3.37 -5.93
C ILE A 99 12.61 4.48 -5.01
N ILE A 100 12.02 5.67 -5.15
CA ILE A 100 12.21 6.79 -4.22
C ILE A 100 11.01 6.81 -3.27
N TRP A 101 11.30 6.69 -1.99
CA TRP A 101 10.32 6.77 -0.90
C TRP A 101 10.09 8.23 -0.49
N SER A 102 8.99 8.45 0.24
CA SER A 102 8.66 9.76 0.81
C SER A 102 9.85 10.36 1.56
N GLY A 103 10.08 11.67 1.39
CA GLY A 103 11.25 12.35 1.92
C GLY A 103 12.51 12.23 1.03
N ASN A 104 12.35 11.83 -0.23
CA ASN A 104 13.45 11.64 -1.19
C ASN A 104 14.47 10.59 -0.71
N SER A 105 13.98 9.51 -0.09
CA SER A 105 14.81 8.47 0.48
C SER A 105 14.92 7.25 -0.43
N LEU A 106 16.11 6.67 -0.54
CA LEU A 106 16.35 5.39 -1.22
C LEU A 106 16.25 4.20 -0.27
N THR A 107 16.21 4.44 1.04
CA THR A 107 16.07 3.40 2.04
C THR A 107 14.60 3.06 2.20
N GLN A 108 14.24 1.80 1.99
CA GLN A 108 12.88 1.32 2.23
C GLN A 108 12.48 1.62 3.69
N PRO A 109 11.37 2.33 3.92
CA PRO A 109 10.84 2.49 5.26
C PRO A 109 10.40 1.11 5.74
N ILE A 110 10.98 0.65 6.84
CA ILE A 110 10.57 -0.58 7.50
C ILE A 110 9.33 -0.23 8.33
N GLY A 111 8.17 -0.73 7.91
CA GLY A 111 6.88 -0.23 8.37
C GLY A 111 6.29 -0.98 9.56
N GLY A 112 6.27 -0.30 10.71
CA GLY A 112 5.30 -0.43 11.79
C GLY A 112 5.23 0.92 12.52
N ALA A 113 4.05 1.35 12.98
CA ALA A 113 3.97 2.56 13.80
C ALA A 113 4.76 2.33 15.10
N ILE A 114 5.78 3.15 15.36
CA ILE A 114 6.55 3.10 16.60
C ILE A 114 6.07 4.22 17.53
N LEU A 115 5.92 3.91 18.82
CA LEU A 115 5.53 4.89 19.84
C LEU A 115 6.73 5.74 20.33
N LYS A 116 7.95 5.43 19.89
CA LYS A 116 9.16 6.14 20.28
C LYS A 116 9.11 7.60 19.80
N GLY A 117 9.22 8.54 20.74
CA GLY A 117 9.17 9.99 20.48
C GLY A 117 7.76 10.56 20.28
N VAL A 118 6.71 9.74 20.43
CA VAL A 118 5.31 10.19 20.31
C VAL A 118 4.83 10.73 21.65
N ASN A 119 4.19 11.90 21.64
CA ASN A 119 3.46 12.42 22.81
C ASN A 119 2.18 11.61 23.02
N LEU A 120 2.12 10.84 24.09
CA LEU A 120 0.99 9.99 24.43
C LEU A 120 0.21 10.62 25.59
N ARG A 121 -1.05 10.98 25.35
CA ARG A 121 -1.96 11.46 26.40
C ARG A 121 -2.59 10.26 27.10
N ILE A 122 -2.47 10.21 28.42
CA ILE A 122 -2.92 9.09 29.25
C ILE A 122 -3.87 9.64 30.30
N GLY A 123 -5.16 9.28 30.18
CA GLY A 123 -6.16 9.56 31.21
C GLY A 123 -6.01 8.58 32.37
N ILE A 124 -5.91 9.09 33.60
CA ILE A 124 -5.88 8.27 34.83
C ILE A 124 -7.03 8.63 35.75
N ILE A 125 -7.45 7.68 36.57
CA ILE A 125 -8.40 7.88 37.67
C ILE A 125 -7.68 7.71 39.00
N GLU A 126 -8.09 8.46 40.01
CA GLU A 126 -7.61 8.26 41.38
C GLU A 126 -8.24 6.99 41.96
N SER A 127 -7.39 6.04 42.38
CA SER A 127 -7.85 4.75 42.91
C SER A 127 -6.75 4.12 43.74
N VAL A 128 -6.82 4.24 45.06
CA VAL A 128 -5.84 3.65 45.98
C VAL A 128 -5.99 2.12 45.98
N PRO A 129 -4.92 1.32 45.86
CA PRO A 129 -3.50 1.70 45.85
C PRO A 129 -2.87 1.85 44.45
N PHE A 130 -3.66 1.77 43.38
CA PHE A 130 -3.19 1.74 41.99
C PHE A 130 -2.70 3.10 41.48
N THR A 131 -3.42 4.17 41.82
CA THR A 131 -3.10 5.55 41.46
C THR A 131 -3.37 6.43 42.69
N ILE A 132 -2.30 6.99 43.24
CA ILE A 132 -2.32 7.91 44.38
C ILE A 132 -1.94 9.30 43.88
N VAL A 133 -2.73 10.30 44.28
CA VAL A 133 -2.58 11.69 43.85
C VAL A 133 -2.23 12.54 45.06
N GLU A 134 -1.01 13.06 45.11
CA GLU A 134 -0.54 13.95 46.18
C GLU A 134 -0.38 15.37 45.66
N LYS A 135 -0.84 16.36 46.43
CA LYS A 135 -0.61 17.78 46.13
C LYS A 135 0.64 18.22 46.88
N VAL A 136 1.69 18.56 46.15
CA VAL A 136 2.98 18.96 46.72
C VAL A 136 3.25 20.42 46.35
N ILE A 137 3.65 21.21 47.34
CA ILE A 137 4.08 22.60 47.12
C ILE A 137 5.52 22.56 46.66
N ASP A 138 5.79 23.05 45.46
CA ASP A 138 7.14 23.12 44.92
C ASP A 138 7.97 24.23 45.61
N ALA A 139 9.26 24.28 45.30
CA ALA A 139 10.17 25.29 45.85
C ALA A 139 9.81 26.75 45.47
N SER A 140 8.89 26.94 44.52
CA SER A 140 8.37 28.25 44.09
C SER A 140 7.03 28.61 44.73
N GLY A 141 6.48 27.74 45.59
CA GLY A 141 5.19 27.92 46.24
C GLY A 141 3.98 27.53 45.38
N GLN A 142 4.19 26.93 44.20
CA GLN A 142 3.09 26.42 43.38
C GLN A 142 2.69 25.01 43.80
N THR A 143 1.38 24.75 43.82
CA THR A 143 0.83 23.43 44.06
C THR A 143 0.95 22.59 42.79
N THR A 144 1.83 21.59 42.83
CA THR A 144 1.99 20.58 41.78
C THR A 144 1.32 19.27 42.19
N ILE A 145 0.91 18.48 41.20
CA ILE A 145 0.34 17.15 41.43
C ILE A 145 1.44 16.12 41.23
N GLN A 146 1.68 15.31 42.25
CA GLN A 146 2.58 14.17 42.20
C GLN A 146 1.76 12.88 42.14
N TYR A 147 2.08 12.04 41.16
CA TYR A 147 1.47 10.72 41.00
C TYR A 147 2.38 9.64 41.58
N SER A 148 1.79 8.69 42.29
CA SER A 148 2.45 7.49 42.81
C SER A 148 1.51 6.27 42.72
N GLY A 149 2.04 5.08 43.00
CA GLY A 149 1.30 3.82 42.90
C GLY A 149 1.63 3.00 41.65
N TYR A 150 1.00 1.83 41.54
CA TYR A 150 1.31 0.83 40.52
C TYR A 150 1.20 1.35 39.07
N ILE A 151 0.16 2.13 38.75
CA ILE A 151 -0.06 2.65 37.39
C ILE A 151 1.04 3.61 36.98
N HIS A 152 1.51 4.46 37.91
CA HIS A 152 2.61 5.38 37.65
C HIS A 152 3.92 4.63 37.33
N ASP A 153 4.22 3.59 38.10
CA ASP A 153 5.43 2.77 37.88
C ASP A 153 5.35 1.97 36.58
N LEU A 154 4.16 1.47 36.24
CA LEU A 154 3.91 0.81 34.95
C LEU A 154 4.12 1.77 33.78
N ILE A 155 3.61 3.00 33.85
CA ILE A 155 3.82 4.02 32.81
C ILE A 155 5.32 4.32 32.65
N LYS A 156 6.07 4.45 33.73
CA LYS A 156 7.54 4.65 33.68
C LYS A 156 8.25 3.46 33.02
N LEU A 157 7.87 2.23 33.36
CA LEU A 157 8.44 1.02 32.74
C LEU A 157 8.15 1.00 31.24
N LEU A 158 6.91 1.27 30.85
CA LEU A 158 6.50 1.31 29.44
C LEU A 158 7.20 2.46 28.69
N GLN A 159 7.35 3.63 29.31
CA GLN A 159 8.11 4.75 28.76
C GLN A 159 9.57 4.35 28.51
N SER A 160 10.23 3.68 29.46
CA SER A 160 11.61 3.20 29.30
C SER A 160 11.75 2.19 28.16
N ASN A 161 10.76 1.30 27.99
CA ASN A 161 10.81 0.23 27.00
C ASN A 161 10.39 0.68 25.59
N MET A 162 9.43 1.61 25.50
CA MET A 162 8.77 1.99 24.24
C MET A 162 9.15 3.39 23.78
N GLY A 163 9.72 4.23 24.66
CA GLY A 163 10.27 5.54 24.34
C GLY A 163 9.24 6.62 23.99
N PHE A 164 7.95 6.45 24.34
CA PHE A 164 6.95 7.52 24.20
C PHE A 164 7.15 8.60 25.27
N ILE A 165 6.50 9.74 25.07
CA ILE A 165 6.53 10.88 26.00
C ILE A 165 5.14 10.96 26.67
N PRO A 166 5.00 10.53 27.94
CA PRO A 166 3.71 10.54 28.62
C PRO A 166 3.26 11.96 28.98
N THR A 167 2.00 12.27 28.69
CA THR A 167 1.25 13.40 29.24
C THR A 167 0.10 12.84 30.07
N ILE A 168 0.22 12.88 31.39
CA ILE A 168 -0.76 12.28 32.30
C ILE A 168 -1.84 13.32 32.63
N GLU A 169 -3.10 12.96 32.40
CA GLU A 169 -4.27 13.80 32.68
C GLU A 169 -5.16 13.08 33.69
N LEU A 170 -5.40 13.70 34.85
CA LEU A 170 -6.32 13.18 35.85
C LEU A 170 -7.76 13.42 35.40
N ALA A 171 -8.55 12.36 35.31
CA ALA A 171 -9.96 12.45 34.99
C ALA A 171 -10.72 13.23 36.09
N PRO A 172 -11.69 14.07 35.74
CA PRO A 172 -12.54 14.76 36.71
C PRO A 172 -13.24 13.77 37.65
N SER A 173 -13.25 14.05 38.94
CA SER A 173 -13.90 13.22 39.97
C SER A 173 -15.43 13.14 39.85
N ASN A 174 -16.04 13.91 38.94
CA ASN A 174 -17.48 13.95 38.69
C ASN A 174 -17.93 13.03 37.54
N GLN A 175 -17.02 12.25 36.94
CA GLN A 175 -17.34 11.28 35.91
C GLN A 175 -17.20 9.86 36.47
N THR A 176 -18.33 9.25 36.86
CA THR A 176 -18.36 7.81 37.18
C THR A 176 -18.44 7.00 35.89
N TYR A 177 -17.40 6.21 35.62
CA TYR A 177 -17.45 5.17 34.59
C TYR A 177 -18.28 4.00 35.12
N ASN A 178 -19.54 3.90 34.67
CA ASN A 178 -20.30 2.66 34.78
C ASN A 178 -19.76 1.71 33.71
N GLY A 179 -19.00 0.70 34.13
CA GLY A 179 -18.59 -0.41 33.29
C GLY A 179 -19.75 -1.34 32.95
#